data_AF-A0A4R8EPX3-F1
#
_entry.id   AF-A0A4R8EPX3-F1
#
_cell.length_a   1.000
_cell.length_b   1.000
_cell.length_c   1.000
_cell.angle_alpha   90.00
_cell.angle_beta   90.00
_cell.angle_gamma   90.00
#
_symmetry.space_group_name_H-M   'P 1'
#
loop_
_entity.id
_entity.type
_entity.pdbx_description
1 polymer ?
#
loop_
_entity_poly.entity_id
_entity_poly.type
_entity_poly.pdbx_seq_one_letter_code
_entity_poly.pdbx_strand_id
1 'polypeptide(L)'
;MRILSPSKSLLLTITTIAFAHNINAQDQNLTLNQDPKFEQLLNDKRKINTSINTNDTYRIQIFSGKSDEAKKTLSDFKRENSNIDGTIIFSTPNYKVIVGNFKTRIEAERNLVEIKKRYKSVFLLKPGK
;
A
#
# COMPACT_ATOMS: atom_id res chain seq x y z
N MET A 1 -6.29 -17.00 74.54
CA MET A 1 -6.19 -16.85 73.08
C MET A 1 -5.96 -15.37 72.77
N ARG A 2 -4.78 -14.95 72.28
CA ARG A 2 -4.46 -13.54 72.02
C ARG A 2 -5.09 -13.14 70.69
N ILE A 3 -6.00 -12.17 70.73
CA ILE A 3 -6.64 -11.61 69.53
C ILE A 3 -5.71 -10.52 69.00
N LEU A 4 -5.06 -10.74 67.86
CA LEU A 4 -4.28 -9.72 67.17
C LEU A 4 -5.24 -8.69 66.56
N SER A 5 -5.12 -7.42 66.95
CA SER A 5 -5.79 -6.32 66.24
C SER A 5 -5.06 -6.01 64.93
N PRO A 6 -5.76 -5.93 63.79
CA PRO A 6 -5.11 -5.61 62.51
C PRO A 6 -4.49 -4.22 62.55
N SER A 7 -3.33 -4.05 61.92
CA SER A 7 -2.64 -2.75 61.87
C SER A 7 -3.45 -1.76 61.01
N LYS A 8 -3.44 -0.48 61.40
CA LYS A 8 -4.17 0.59 60.67
C LYS A 8 -3.78 0.66 59.19
N SER A 9 -2.53 0.34 58.87
CA SER A 9 -2.04 0.24 57.50
C SER A 9 -2.71 -0.89 56.71
N LEU A 10 -2.93 -2.05 57.33
CA LEU A 10 -3.58 -3.20 56.68
C LEU A 10 -5.04 -2.90 56.35
N LEU A 11 -5.74 -2.21 57.26
CA LEU A 11 -7.11 -1.75 57.04
C LEU A 11 -7.19 -0.76 55.86
N LEU A 12 -6.22 0.15 55.76
CA LEU A 12 -6.15 1.11 54.66
C LEU A 12 -5.95 0.42 53.30
N THR A 13 -5.03 -0.55 53.21
CA THR A 13 -4.79 -1.30 51.95
C THR A 13 -6.02 -2.09 51.51
N ILE A 14 -6.69 -2.76 52.43
CA ILE A 14 -7.91 -3.53 52.12
C ILE A 14 -9.00 -2.59 51.58
N THR A 15 -9.14 -1.40 52.18
CA THR A 15 -10.11 -0.40 51.74
C THR A 15 -9.81 0.07 50.31
N THR A 16 -8.54 0.35 49.98
CA THR A 16 -8.16 0.78 48.63
C THR A 16 -8.38 -0.29 47.56
N ILE A 17 -8.18 -1.57 47.88
CA ILE A 17 -8.40 -2.69 46.96
C ILE A 17 -9.90 -2.88 46.70
N ALA A 18 -10.75 -2.72 47.73
CA ALA A 18 -12.19 -2.83 47.58
C ALA A 18 -12.78 -1.76 46.62
N PHE A 19 -12.20 -0.56 46.59
CA PHE A 19 -12.63 0.50 45.66
C PHE A 19 -12.12 0.32 44.21
N ALA A 20 -11.09 -0.52 43.97
CA ALA A 20 -10.51 -0.72 42.64
C ALA A 20 -11.31 -1.68 41.74
N HIS A 21 -12.28 -2.44 42.29
CA HIS A 21 -12.99 -3.50 41.55
C HIS A 21 -14.03 -3.01 40.52
N ASN A 22 -14.26 -1.70 40.37
CA ASN A 22 -15.29 -1.14 39.48
C ASN A 22 -14.73 -0.40 38.24
N ILE A 23 -13.45 -0.58 37.90
CA ILE A 23 -12.86 0.10 36.74
C ILE A 23 -13.14 -0.71 35.47
N ASN A 24 -14.26 -0.41 34.80
CA ASN A 24 -14.50 -0.83 33.42
C ASN A 24 -13.89 0.23 32.48
N ALA A 25 -12.82 -0.12 31.78
CA ALA A 25 -12.16 0.79 30.85
C ALA A 25 -12.78 0.67 29.44
N GLN A 26 -13.54 1.71 29.06
CA GLN A 26 -13.81 2.18 27.69
C GLN A 26 -14.08 1.11 26.62
N ASP A 27 -15.31 0.60 26.55
CA ASP A 27 -15.84 0.10 25.27
C ASP A 27 -16.30 1.29 24.43
N GLN A 28 -15.46 1.68 23.48
CA GLN A 28 -15.82 2.70 22.50
C GLN A 28 -16.83 2.12 21.51
N ASN A 29 -18.12 2.20 21.84
CA ASN A 29 -19.23 1.93 20.93
C ASN A 29 -19.30 3.02 19.85
N LEU A 30 -18.39 2.96 18.87
CA LEU A 30 -18.49 3.74 17.65
C LEU A 30 -19.63 3.18 16.80
N THR A 31 -20.82 3.76 16.90
CA THR A 31 -21.87 3.58 15.90
C THR A 31 -21.40 4.21 14.59
N LEU A 32 -20.82 3.38 13.72
CA LEU A 32 -20.35 3.78 12.40
C LEU A 32 -21.54 4.17 11.53
N ASN A 33 -21.86 5.46 11.49
CA ASN A 33 -22.84 6.01 10.55
C ASN A 33 -22.14 6.26 9.21
N GLN A 34 -22.11 5.23 8.36
CA GLN A 34 -21.62 5.32 6.99
C GLN A 34 -22.76 5.53 6.01
N ASP A 35 -22.55 6.44 5.06
CA ASP A 35 -23.46 6.65 3.93
C ASP A 35 -23.52 5.38 3.06
N PRO A 36 -24.70 4.80 2.78
CA PRO A 36 -24.85 3.67 1.86
C PRO A 36 -24.20 3.89 0.48
N LYS A 37 -24.11 5.15 0.02
CA LYS A 37 -23.44 5.53 -1.23
C LYS A 37 -21.94 5.24 -1.20
N PHE A 38 -21.30 5.35 -0.04
CA PHE A 38 -19.88 5.01 0.11
C PHE A 38 -19.64 3.52 -0.16
N GLU A 39 -20.47 2.65 0.41
CA GLU A 39 -20.37 1.20 0.18
C GLU A 39 -20.64 0.84 -1.29
N GLN A 40 -21.57 1.52 -1.94
CA GLN A 40 -21.79 1.36 -3.38
C GLN A 40 -20.54 1.74 -4.18
N LEU A 41 -19.98 2.94 -3.95
CA LEU A 41 -18.77 3.41 -4.64
C LEU A 41 -17.56 2.52 -4.37
N LEU A 42 -17.44 2.00 -3.15
CA LEU A 42 -16.39 1.06 -2.77
C LEU A 42 -16.51 -0.25 -3.54
N ASN A 43 -17.73 -0.79 -3.67
CA ASN A 43 -17.99 -2.00 -4.44
C ASN A 43 -17.79 -1.80 -5.94
N ASP A 44 -18.19 -0.66 -6.50
CA ASP A 44 -17.96 -0.33 -7.90
C ASP A 44 -16.45 -0.19 -8.19
N LYS A 45 -15.70 0.47 -7.30
CA LYS A 45 -14.24 0.55 -7.39
C LYS A 45 -13.59 -0.83 -7.34
N ARG A 46 -14.05 -1.71 -6.44
CA ARG A 46 -13.58 -3.10 -6.36
C ARG A 46 -13.84 -3.86 -7.65
N LYS A 47 -15.06 -3.79 -8.21
CA LYS A 47 -15.41 -4.43 -9.49
C LYS A 47 -14.52 -3.95 -10.64
N ILE A 48 -14.32 -2.64 -10.75
CA ILE A 48 -13.45 -2.05 -11.77
C ILE A 48 -12.02 -2.54 -11.59
N ASN A 49 -11.47 -2.49 -10.38
CA ASN A 49 -10.11 -2.97 -10.11
C ASN A 49 -9.92 -4.46 -10.42
N THR A 50 -10.94 -5.31 -10.20
CA THR A 50 -10.89 -6.73 -10.58
C THR A 50 -10.95 -6.91 -12.10
N SER A 51 -11.70 -6.07 -12.82
CA SER A 51 -11.79 -6.10 -14.28
C SER A 51 -10.59 -5.49 -15.00
N ILE A 52 -9.87 -4.56 -14.34
CA ILE A 52 -8.56 -4.09 -14.76
C ILE A 52 -7.58 -5.18 -14.36
N ASN A 53 -7.57 -6.26 -15.13
CA ASN A 53 -6.52 -7.24 -15.06
C ASN A 53 -5.24 -6.50 -15.42
N THR A 54 -4.46 -6.11 -14.40
CA THR A 54 -3.19 -5.37 -14.58
C THR A 54 -2.20 -6.15 -15.44
N ASN A 55 -2.49 -7.41 -15.73
CA ASN A 55 -1.75 -8.27 -16.62
C ASN A 55 -2.18 -8.18 -18.09
N ASP A 56 -3.26 -7.52 -18.49
CA ASP A 56 -3.75 -7.56 -19.89
C ASP A 56 -3.16 -6.47 -20.79
N THR A 57 -2.23 -5.67 -20.27
CA THR A 57 -1.62 -4.56 -21.00
C THR A 57 -0.12 -4.74 -21.21
N TYR A 58 0.37 -4.14 -22.28
CA TYR A 58 1.79 -4.07 -22.57
C TYR A 58 2.43 -2.97 -21.72
N ARG A 59 3.60 -3.27 -21.17
CA ARG A 59 4.37 -2.32 -20.35
C ARG A 59 5.82 -2.34 -20.78
N ILE A 60 6.57 -1.31 -20.43
CA ILE A 60 7.98 -1.22 -20.82
C ILE A 60 8.83 -1.13 -19.56
N GLN A 61 9.74 -2.07 -19.35
CA GLN A 61 10.77 -1.96 -18.33
C GLN A 61 11.89 -1.09 -18.87
N ILE A 62 12.34 -0.08 -18.12
CA ILE A 62 13.44 0.83 -18.53
C ILE A 62 14.71 0.69 -17.67
N PHE A 63 14.59 0.07 -16.50
CA PHE A 63 15.70 -0.11 -15.56
C PHE A 63 15.48 -1.33 -14.66
N SER A 64 16.58 -1.93 -14.21
CA SER A 64 16.60 -2.99 -13.20
C SER A 64 17.90 -2.89 -12.39
N GLY A 65 17.82 -2.69 -11.08
CA GLY A 65 19.00 -2.53 -10.24
C GLY A 65 18.70 -2.11 -8.81
N LYS A 66 19.54 -1.24 -8.24
CA LYS A 66 19.42 -0.74 -6.85
C LYS A 66 18.22 0.20 -6.68
N SER A 67 17.73 0.32 -5.43
CA SER A 67 16.56 1.14 -5.10
C SER A 67 16.75 2.62 -5.47
N ASP A 68 17.91 3.20 -5.14
CA ASP A 68 18.15 4.64 -5.34
C ASP A 68 18.24 5.00 -6.82
N GLU A 69 18.90 4.15 -7.62
CA GLU A 69 18.98 4.31 -9.08
C GLU A 69 17.61 4.15 -9.75
N ALA A 70 16.77 3.22 -9.26
CA ALA A 70 15.41 3.05 -9.74
C ALA A 70 14.53 4.28 -9.45
N LYS A 71 14.62 4.85 -8.24
CA LYS A 71 13.91 6.09 -7.88
C LYS A 71 14.34 7.26 -8.77
N LYS A 72 15.65 7.45 -8.94
CA LYS A 72 16.20 8.50 -9.81
C LYS A 72 15.69 8.35 -11.24
N THR A 73 15.77 7.14 -11.78
CA THR A 73 15.33 6.82 -13.15
C THR A 73 13.83 7.08 -13.32
N LEU A 74 13.00 6.72 -12.35
CA LEU A 74 11.56 6.99 -12.40
C LEU A 74 11.27 8.50 -12.39
N SER A 75 11.95 9.25 -11.52
CA SER A 75 11.80 10.71 -11.45
C SER A 75 12.24 11.41 -12.74
N ASP A 76 13.36 10.98 -13.33
CA ASP A 76 13.85 11.50 -14.60
C ASP A 76 12.88 11.18 -15.75
N PHE A 77 12.37 9.94 -15.80
CA PHE A 77 11.39 9.53 -16.79
C PHE A 77 10.10 10.35 -16.72
N LYS A 78 9.56 10.56 -15.51
CA LYS A 78 8.33 11.36 -15.29
C LYS A 78 8.51 12.82 -15.67
N ARG A 79 9.70 13.39 -15.46
CA ARG A 79 10.01 14.77 -15.86
C ARG A 79 10.05 14.93 -17.38
N GLU A 80 10.51 13.90 -18.08
CA GLU A 80 10.63 13.90 -19.55
C GLU A 80 9.33 13.49 -20.26
N ASN A 81 8.51 12.65 -19.63
CA ASN A 81 7.31 12.06 -20.22
C ASN A 81 6.11 12.30 -19.31
N SER A 82 5.55 13.51 -19.37
CA SER A 82 4.37 13.89 -18.56
C SER A 82 3.13 13.04 -18.85
N ASN A 83 3.07 12.42 -20.03
CA ASN A 83 1.90 11.67 -20.50
C ASN A 83 1.99 10.17 -20.20
N ILE A 84 3.14 9.67 -19.75
CA ILE A 84 3.38 8.24 -19.54
C ILE A 84 3.70 8.02 -18.06
N ASP A 85 2.82 7.29 -17.38
CA ASP A 85 3.05 6.93 -15.99
C ASP A 85 4.13 5.86 -15.85
N GLY A 86 4.77 5.85 -14.67
CA GLY A 86 5.77 4.87 -14.31
C GLY A 86 5.64 4.43 -12.86
N THR A 87 6.02 3.19 -12.60
CA THR A 87 6.01 2.55 -11.29
C THR A 87 7.30 1.76 -11.05
N ILE A 88 7.63 1.54 -9.78
CA ILE A 88 8.74 0.68 -9.36
C ILE A 88 8.16 -0.62 -8.82
N ILE A 89 8.65 -1.75 -9.34
CA ILE A 89 8.32 -3.08 -8.86
C ILE A 89 9.56 -3.71 -8.25
N PHE A 90 9.43 -4.20 -7.02
CA PHE A 90 10.47 -4.99 -6.38
C PHE A 90 10.44 -6.43 -6.90
N SER A 91 11.59 -6.93 -7.35
CA SER A 91 11.77 -8.27 -7.88
C SER A 91 13.12 -8.79 -7.37
N THR A 92 13.08 -9.62 -6.32
CA THR A 92 14.27 -10.08 -5.60
C THR A 92 15.41 -10.47 -6.54
N PRO A 93 16.64 -9.91 -6.36
CA PRO A 93 17.07 -8.95 -5.33
C PRO A 93 16.95 -7.46 -5.73
N ASN A 94 16.42 -7.15 -6.92
CA ASN A 94 16.51 -5.83 -7.55
C ASN A 94 15.17 -5.07 -7.61
N TYR A 95 15.25 -3.79 -7.94
CA TYR A 95 14.11 -2.93 -8.25
C TYR A 95 14.05 -2.68 -9.76
N LYS A 96 12.86 -2.88 -10.34
CA LYS A 96 12.57 -2.66 -11.76
C LYS A 96 11.73 -1.41 -11.92
N VAL A 97 12.06 -0.56 -12.88
CA VAL A 97 11.24 0.59 -13.26
C VAL A 97 10.45 0.20 -14.50
N ILE A 98 9.12 0.25 -14.38
CA ILE A 98 8.18 -0.10 -15.44
C ILE A 98 7.34 1.13 -15.77
N VAL A 99 7.16 1.39 -17.06
CA VAL A 99 6.46 2.56 -17.57
C VAL A 99 5.38 2.17 -18.57
N GLY A 100 4.34 2.99 -18.61
CA GLY A 100 3.22 2.88 -19.53
C GLY A 100 2.23 1.77 -19.18
N ASN A 101 1.09 1.85 -19.86
CA ASN A 101 0.00 0.90 -19.78
C ASN A 101 -0.66 0.80 -21.17
N PHE A 102 0.07 0.21 -22.13
CA PHE A 102 -0.31 0.24 -23.54
C PHE A 102 -1.31 -0.87 -23.85
N LYS A 103 -2.43 -0.52 -24.48
CA LYS A 103 -3.51 -1.48 -24.76
C LYS A 103 -3.17 -2.38 -25.94
N THR A 104 -2.49 -1.82 -26.94
CA THR A 104 -2.16 -2.55 -28.17
C THR A 104 -0.66 -2.75 -28.29
N ARG A 105 -0.27 -3.84 -28.97
CA ARG A 105 1.14 -4.10 -29.27
C ARG A 105 1.76 -2.98 -30.10
N ILE A 106 1.05 -2.46 -31.10
CA ILE A 106 1.54 -1.41 -32.00
C ILE A 106 1.88 -0.13 -31.21
N GLU A 107 1.00 0.26 -30.29
CA GLU A 107 1.23 1.40 -29.41
C GLU A 107 2.46 1.20 -28.51
N ALA A 108 2.61 0.01 -27.94
CA ALA A 108 3.75 -0.32 -27.09
C ALA A 108 5.07 -0.30 -27.87
N GLU A 109 5.11 -0.90 -29.06
CA GLU A 109 6.30 -0.91 -29.93
C GLU A 109 6.69 0.51 -30.38
N ARG A 110 5.71 1.37 -30.68
CA ARG A 110 5.98 2.78 -31.03
C ARG A 110 6.66 3.52 -29.87
N ASN A 111 6.12 3.39 -28.66
CA ASN A 111 6.71 4.01 -27.47
C ASN A 111 8.06 3.38 -27.09
N LEU A 112 8.23 2.08 -27.33
CA LEU A 112 9.48 1.36 -27.09
C LEU A 112 10.63 1.96 -27.90
N VAL A 113 10.40 2.28 -29.18
CA VAL A 113 11.41 2.91 -30.03
C VAL A 113 11.85 4.26 -29.48
N GLU A 114 10.92 5.11 -29.04
CA GLU A 114 11.24 6.41 -28.45
C GLU A 114 12.01 6.29 -27.14
N ILE A 115 11.57 5.40 -26.24
CA ILE A 115 12.21 5.18 -24.95
C ILE A 115 13.61 4.60 -25.11
N LYS A 116 13.81 3.71 -26.09
CA LYS A 116 15.11 3.08 -26.39
C LYS A 116 16.18 4.07 -26.86
N LYS A 117 15.80 5.25 -27.37
CA LYS A 117 16.75 6.31 -27.73
C LYS A 117 17.50 6.87 -26.51
N ARG A 118 16.85 6.87 -25.34
CA ARG A 118 17.39 7.48 -24.10
C ARG A 118 17.83 6.45 -23.06
N TYR A 119 17.11 5.33 -22.96
CA TYR A 119 17.36 4.29 -21.98
C TYR A 119 17.99 3.07 -22.67
N LYS A 120 19.07 2.54 -22.09
CA LYS A 120 19.81 1.40 -22.68
C LYS A 120 19.20 0.04 -22.33
N SER A 121 18.65 -0.10 -21.12
CA SER A 121 18.11 -1.37 -20.59
C SER A 121 16.59 -1.43 -20.71
N VAL A 122 16.08 -1.46 -21.95
CA VAL A 122 14.64 -1.36 -22.22
C VAL A 122 14.07 -2.68 -22.74
N PHE A 123 13.00 -3.17 -22.10
CA PHE A 123 12.33 -4.43 -22.46
C PHE A 123 10.82 -4.24 -22.54
N LEU A 124 10.20 -4.76 -23.59
CA LEU A 124 8.75 -4.85 -23.71
C LEU A 124 8.24 -6.03 -22.88
N LEU A 125 7.42 -5.73 -21.87
CA LEU A 125 6.70 -6.71 -21.07
C LEU A 125 5.36 -6.99 -21.76
N LYS A 126 5.14 -8.27 -22.05
CA LYS A 126 3.89 -8.75 -22.63
C LYS A 126 2.84 -8.93 -21.53
N PRO A 127 1.56 -8.78 -21.87
CA PRO A 127 0.50 -9.14 -20.97
C PRO A 127 0.61 -10.62 -20.55
N GLY A 128 0.24 -10.91 -19.30
CA GLY A 128 0.08 -12.27 -18.79
C GLY A 128 -1.04 -13.00 -19.54
N LYS A 129 -0.95 -14.32 -19.60
CA LYS A 129 -2.04 -15.17 -20.11
C LYS A 129 -3.10 -15.37 -19.03
#